data_AF-A0A0F9F000-F1
#
_entry.id   AF-A0A0F9F000-F1
#
_cell.length_a   1.000
_cell.length_b   1.000
_cell.length_c   1.000
_cell.angle_alpha   90.00
_cell.angle_beta   90.00
_cell.angle_gamma   90.00
#
_symmetry.space_group_name_H-M   'P 1'
#
loop_
_entity.id
_entity.type
_entity.pdbx_description
1 polymer ?
#
loop_
_entity_poly.entity_id
_entity_poly.type
_entity_poly.pdbx_seq_one_letter_code
_entity_poly.pdbx_strand_id
1 'polypeptide(L)'
;MIYKIVEISTVLDTSLTYVLVEFWLTLESIRKGDPPLLTNDFLMQLQATSTRIITNGDGWLKTVEGIFIDPNTLDPDGPQPEWELETVPRDVPAEIKGNIEDYEHRASTSQLTGNHTADASKPLYKEGQIVTQRVDTPLVKRDQSDPKDILAKTGVQDLIGAEIEVRLATL
;
A
#
# COMPACT_ATOMS: atom_id res chain seq x y z
N MET A 1 -7.11 16.55 -4.72
CA MET A 1 -5.68 16.92 -4.68
C MET A 1 -4.94 16.16 -5.79
N ILE A 2 -3.72 16.55 -6.17
CA ILE A 2 -2.87 15.75 -7.07
C ILE A 2 -1.74 15.15 -6.24
N TYR A 3 -1.39 13.88 -6.45
CA TYR A 3 -0.21 13.27 -5.85
C TYR A 3 0.74 12.69 -6.90
N LYS A 4 2.00 12.53 -6.49
CA LYS A 4 3.05 11.87 -7.26
C LYS A 4 3.77 10.89 -6.35
N ILE A 5 3.89 9.65 -6.80
CA ILE A 5 4.77 8.68 -6.15
C ILE A 5 6.19 8.96 -6.61
N VAL A 6 7.09 9.25 -5.68
CA VAL A 6 8.47 9.65 -5.96
C VAL A 6 9.41 8.45 -5.87
N GLU A 7 9.08 7.48 -5.02
CA GLU A 7 9.90 6.30 -4.78
C GLU A 7 8.99 5.12 -4.42
N ILE A 8 9.30 3.95 -4.99
CA ILE A 8 8.82 2.66 -4.52
C ILE A 8 10.05 1.79 -4.33
N SER A 9 10.23 1.23 -3.14
CA SER A 9 11.37 0.40 -2.79
C SER A 9 10.99 -0.61 -1.72
N THR A 10 11.96 -1.40 -1.26
CA THR A 10 11.77 -2.28 -0.10
C THR A 10 12.46 -1.68 1.11
N VAL A 11 11.84 -1.80 2.29
CA VAL A 11 12.51 -1.47 3.55
C VAL A 11 13.54 -2.56 3.84
N LEU A 12 14.80 -2.17 3.96
CA LEU A 12 15.95 -3.06 4.12
C LEU A 12 15.71 -4.08 5.24
N ASP A 13 16.07 -5.33 4.98
CA ASP A 13 15.92 -6.48 5.90
C ASP A 13 14.47 -6.79 6.31
N THR A 14 13.47 -6.31 5.56
CA THR A 14 12.05 -6.63 5.78
C THR A 14 11.35 -7.01 4.48
N SER A 15 10.08 -7.41 4.56
CA SER A 15 9.21 -7.59 3.40
C SER A 15 8.25 -6.40 3.17
N LEU A 16 8.52 -5.24 3.77
CA LEU A 16 7.65 -4.07 3.65
C LEU A 16 7.99 -3.27 2.40
N THR A 17 6.97 -2.92 1.64
CA THR A 17 7.09 -1.97 0.54
C THR A 17 7.08 -0.56 1.10
N TYR A 18 8.12 0.20 0.77
CA TYR A 18 8.22 1.62 1.04
C TYR A 18 7.69 2.41 -0.16
N VAL A 19 6.81 3.38 0.08
CA VAL A 19 6.29 4.29 -0.95
C VAL A 19 6.42 5.73 -0.47
N LEU A 20 7.19 6.58 -1.17
CA LEU A 20 7.27 8.01 -0.90
C LEU A 20 6.30 8.77 -1.83
N VAL A 21 5.49 9.64 -1.25
CA VAL A 21 4.46 10.38 -1.97
C VAL A 21 4.51 11.86 -1.62
N GLU A 22 4.36 12.67 -2.65
CA GLU A 22 4.23 14.13 -2.56
C GLU A 22 2.86 14.55 -3.07
N PHE A 23 2.26 15.55 -2.42
CA PHE A 23 0.91 16.03 -2.72
C PHE A 23 0.90 17.54 -3.01
N TRP A 24 0.10 17.94 -4.00
CA TRP A 24 -0.11 19.34 -4.41
C TRP A 24 -1.59 19.64 -4.59
N LEU A 25 -1.99 20.88 -4.30
CA LEU A 25 -3.37 21.33 -4.49
C LEU A 25 -3.80 21.26 -5.96
N THR A 26 -2.90 21.60 -6.89
CA THR A 26 -3.23 21.71 -8.31
C THR A 26 -2.12 21.13 -9.19
N LEU A 27 -2.51 20.69 -10.39
CA LEU A 27 -1.58 20.25 -11.42
C LEU A 27 -0.66 21.37 -11.92
N GLU A 28 -1.16 22.61 -11.89
CA GLU A 28 -0.37 23.78 -12.30
C GLU A 28 0.81 24.01 -11.35
N SER A 29 0.62 23.83 -10.04
CA SER A 29 1.70 23.94 -9.05
C SER A 29 2.81 22.92 -9.29
N ILE A 30 2.47 21.67 -9.63
CA ILE A 30 3.45 20.65 -10.02
C ILE A 30 4.26 21.13 -11.22
N ARG A 31 3.59 21.59 -12.27
CA ARG A 31 4.23 22.02 -13.53
C ARG A 31 5.10 23.26 -13.37
N LYS A 32 4.78 24.14 -12.42
CA LYS A 32 5.60 25.31 -12.06
C LYS A 32 6.83 24.94 -11.22
N GLY A 33 6.88 23.73 -10.65
CA GLY A 33 7.92 23.31 -9.72
C GLY A 33 7.73 23.87 -8.32
N ASP A 34 6.49 24.20 -7.93
CA ASP A 34 6.18 24.57 -6.56
C ASP A 34 6.49 23.40 -5.61
N PRO A 35 6.97 23.66 -4.38
CA PRO A 35 7.16 22.59 -3.40
C PRO A 35 5.83 21.89 -3.08
N PRO A 36 5.86 20.60 -2.71
CA PRO A 36 4.66 19.88 -2.31
C PRO A 36 4.06 20.51 -1.05
N LEU A 37 2.73 20.48 -0.97
CA LEU A 37 1.99 20.89 0.22
C LEU A 37 2.25 19.92 1.38
N LEU A 38 2.32 18.63 1.06
CA LEU A 38 2.46 17.52 2.00
C LEU A 38 3.37 16.46 1.38
N THR A 39 4.23 15.88 2.21
CA THR A 39 5.07 14.75 1.84
C THR A 39 4.89 13.66 2.88
N ASN A 40 4.58 12.44 2.44
CA ASN A 40 4.38 11.31 3.34
C ASN A 40 5.00 10.04 2.76
N ASP A 41 5.55 9.21 3.63
CA ASP A 41 5.93 7.84 3.32
C ASP A 41 4.94 6.82 3.88
N PHE A 42 4.82 5.72 3.16
CA PHE A 42 3.96 4.59 3.49
C PHE A 42 4.81 3.33 3.60
N LEU A 43 4.60 2.57 4.67
CA LEU A 43 5.17 1.23 4.85
C LEU A 43 4.03 0.23 4.70
N MET A 44 3.99 -0.49 3.57
CA MET A 44 2.88 -1.35 3.18
C MET A 44 3.28 -2.83 3.23
N GLN A 45 2.38 -3.67 3.75
CA GLN A 45 2.52 -5.14 3.76
C GLN A 45 1.87 -5.77 2.52
N LEU A 46 2.31 -5.37 1.34
CA LEU A 46 1.73 -5.85 0.08
C LEU A 46 2.07 -7.33 -0.17
N GLN A 47 1.17 -8.04 -0.85
CA GLN A 47 1.41 -9.40 -1.33
C GLN A 47 1.23 -9.44 -2.85
N ALA A 48 2.09 -10.17 -3.54
CA ALA A 48 1.98 -10.38 -4.98
C ALA A 48 0.73 -11.21 -5.37
N THR A 49 0.29 -12.06 -4.45
CA THR A 49 -0.83 -12.98 -4.62
C THR A 49 -1.63 -13.10 -3.33
N SER A 50 -2.90 -13.52 -3.45
CA SER A 50 -3.72 -14.00 -2.34
C SER A 50 -4.20 -15.42 -2.61
N THR A 51 -4.72 -16.08 -1.59
CA THR A 51 -5.43 -17.35 -1.76
C THR A 51 -6.93 -17.08 -1.64
N ARG A 52 -7.74 -17.74 -2.45
CA ARG A 52 -9.22 -17.72 -2.32
C ARG A 52 -9.78 -19.13 -2.36
N ILE A 53 -10.92 -19.33 -1.71
CA ILE A 53 -11.68 -20.59 -1.76
C ILE A 53 -12.53 -20.60 -3.02
N ILE A 54 -12.46 -21.70 -3.80
CA ILE A 54 -13.25 -21.87 -5.02
C ILE A 54 -14.42 -22.86 -4.85
N THR A 55 -14.26 -23.91 -4.04
CA THR A 55 -15.26 -24.99 -3.86
C THR A 55 -14.89 -25.89 -2.67
N ASN A 56 -15.82 -26.71 -2.15
CA ASN A 56 -15.48 -27.90 -1.36
C ASN A 56 -15.42 -29.15 -2.27
N GLY A 57 -14.93 -30.29 -1.76
CA GLY A 57 -14.90 -31.58 -2.48
C GLY A 57 -16.27 -32.10 -2.98
N ASP A 58 -17.38 -31.52 -2.52
CA ASP A 58 -18.75 -31.80 -2.98
C ASP A 58 -19.27 -30.78 -4.02
N GLY A 59 -18.41 -29.86 -4.50
CA GLY A 59 -18.69 -28.92 -5.59
C GLY A 59 -19.37 -27.60 -5.20
N TRP A 60 -19.45 -27.26 -3.91
CA TRP A 60 -20.08 -26.02 -3.45
C TRP A 60 -19.09 -25.12 -2.71
N LEU A 61 -18.78 -23.94 -3.27
CA LEU A 61 -18.86 -22.65 -2.57
C LEU A 61 -18.72 -21.45 -3.55
N LYS A 62 -19.74 -21.21 -4.37
CA LYS A 62 -20.07 -19.85 -4.82
C LYS A 62 -21.05 -19.30 -3.79
N THR A 63 -20.75 -18.19 -3.13
CA THR A 63 -21.83 -17.39 -2.54
C THR A 63 -22.87 -17.14 -3.64
N VAL A 64 -24.14 -16.95 -3.30
CA VAL A 64 -25.22 -16.76 -4.30
C VAL A 64 -24.90 -15.59 -5.25
N GLU A 65 -24.02 -14.69 -4.83
CA GLU A 65 -23.55 -13.49 -5.53
C GLU A 65 -22.22 -13.68 -6.28
N GLY A 66 -21.58 -14.85 -6.20
CA GLY A 66 -20.30 -15.11 -6.87
C GLY A 66 -19.06 -14.50 -6.19
N ILE A 67 -19.20 -14.03 -4.96
CA ILE A 67 -18.12 -13.47 -4.13
C ILE A 67 -17.29 -14.62 -3.53
N PHE A 68 -15.98 -14.57 -3.74
CA PHE A 68 -15.00 -15.51 -3.19
C PHE A 68 -14.57 -15.11 -1.77
N ILE A 69 -14.21 -16.10 -0.95
CA ILE A 69 -13.76 -15.90 0.44
C ILE A 69 -12.24 -16.07 0.54
N ASP A 70 -11.57 -15.18 1.26
CA ASP A 70 -10.15 -15.32 1.62
C ASP A 70 -10.02 -16.33 2.79
N PRO A 71 -9.28 -17.44 2.64
CA PRO A 71 -9.13 -18.45 3.69
C PRO A 71 -8.59 -17.89 5.01
N ASN A 72 -7.80 -16.82 4.98
CA ASN A 72 -7.21 -16.22 6.18
C ASN A 72 -8.25 -15.49 7.05
N THR A 73 -9.48 -15.34 6.55
CA THR A 73 -10.60 -14.70 7.28
C THR A 73 -11.53 -15.71 7.93
N LEU A 74 -11.31 -17.01 7.71
CA LEU A 74 -12.11 -18.07 8.30
C LEU A 74 -11.74 -18.37 9.76
N ASP A 75 -12.73 -18.83 10.54
CA ASP A 75 -12.52 -19.33 11.90
C ASP A 75 -11.73 -20.65 11.87
N PRO A 76 -10.48 -20.69 12.37
CA PRO A 76 -9.65 -21.89 12.31
C PRO A 76 -10.18 -23.04 13.18
N ASP A 77 -11.03 -22.75 14.17
CA ASP A 77 -11.55 -23.73 15.12
C ASP A 77 -12.90 -24.34 14.66
N GLY A 78 -13.47 -23.84 13.56
CA GLY A 78 -14.68 -24.39 12.95
C GLY A 78 -14.42 -25.69 12.16
N PRO A 79 -15.44 -26.54 11.95
CA PRO A 79 -15.31 -27.68 11.04
C PRO A 79 -15.01 -27.18 9.62
N GLN A 80 -13.80 -27.43 9.14
CA GLN A 80 -13.37 -27.06 7.78
C GLN A 80 -13.68 -28.22 6.82
N PRO A 81 -14.55 -28.06 5.82
CA PRO A 81 -14.61 -29.00 4.72
C PRO A 81 -13.30 -28.98 3.91
N GLU A 82 -13.07 -30.00 3.07
CA GLU A 82 -11.94 -29.99 2.14
C GLU A 82 -12.17 -28.90 1.09
N TRP A 83 -11.50 -27.76 1.29
CA TRP A 83 -11.57 -26.62 0.40
C TRP A 83 -10.57 -26.76 -0.76
N GLU A 84 -11.07 -26.57 -1.97
CA GLU A 84 -10.23 -26.26 -3.11
C GLU A 84 -9.82 -24.79 -3.03
N LEU A 85 -8.50 -24.56 -3.08
CA LEU A 85 -7.88 -23.24 -2.96
C LEU A 85 -7.25 -22.84 -4.30
N GLU A 86 -7.40 -21.57 -4.65
CA GLU A 86 -6.78 -20.98 -5.84
C GLU A 86 -5.88 -19.80 -5.43
N THR A 87 -4.70 -19.72 -6.05
CA THR A 87 -3.82 -18.55 -5.93
C THR A 87 -4.19 -17.47 -6.94
N VAL A 88 -4.71 -16.38 -6.39
CA VAL A 88 -5.01 -15.05 -6.92
C VAL A 88 -3.86 -14.11 -7.30
N PRO A 89 -3.61 -13.60 -8.52
CA PRO A 89 -2.81 -12.38 -8.64
C PRO A 89 -3.53 -11.20 -7.97
N ARG A 90 -2.79 -10.40 -7.18
CA ARG A 90 -3.31 -9.16 -6.58
C ARG A 90 -3.02 -7.94 -7.45
N ASP A 91 -3.94 -6.98 -7.46
CA ASP A 91 -3.76 -5.70 -8.14
C ASP A 91 -2.98 -4.74 -7.25
N VAL A 92 -1.68 -5.00 -7.16
CA VAL A 92 -0.74 -4.23 -6.33
C VAL A 92 -0.76 -2.73 -6.66
N PRO A 93 -0.78 -2.28 -7.93
CA PRO A 93 -0.94 -0.86 -8.24
C PRO A 93 -2.21 -0.25 -7.68
N ALA A 94 -3.36 -0.93 -7.76
CA ALA A 94 -4.61 -0.44 -7.19
C ALA A 94 -4.56 -0.35 -5.66
N GLU A 95 -3.93 -1.32 -4.99
CA GLU A 95 -3.76 -1.29 -3.53
C GLU A 95 -2.88 -0.14 -3.04
N ILE A 96 -1.78 0.14 -3.76
CA ILE A 96 -0.91 1.30 -3.46
C ILE A 96 -1.72 2.60 -3.58
N LYS A 97 -2.46 2.78 -4.68
CA LYS A 97 -3.28 3.98 -4.91
C LYS A 97 -4.37 4.12 -3.84
N GLY A 98 -5.10 3.04 -3.53
CA GLY A 98 -6.14 3.05 -2.51
C GLY A 98 -5.62 3.50 -1.14
N ASN A 99 -4.47 2.97 -0.70
CA ASN A 99 -3.85 3.38 0.57
C ASN A 99 -3.44 4.87 0.58
N ILE A 100 -2.96 5.39 -0.55
CA ILE A 100 -2.57 6.80 -0.69
C ILE A 100 -3.81 7.70 -0.68
N GLU A 101 -4.86 7.32 -1.40
CA GLU A 101 -6.12 8.07 -1.51
C GLU A 101 -6.88 8.09 -0.19
N ASP A 102 -6.89 6.98 0.55
CA ASP A 102 -7.44 6.93 1.92
C ASP A 102 -6.69 7.86 2.87
N TYR A 103 -5.36 7.92 2.77
CA TYR A 103 -4.56 8.87 3.54
C TYR A 103 -4.82 10.30 3.10
N GLU A 104 -4.91 10.55 1.79
CA GLU A 104 -5.22 11.88 1.24
C GLU A 104 -6.54 12.40 1.81
N HIS A 105 -7.57 11.57 1.83
CA HIS A 105 -8.87 11.93 2.37
C HIS A 105 -8.79 12.35 3.86
N ARG A 106 -8.06 11.57 4.67
CA ARG A 106 -7.81 11.91 6.08
C ARG A 106 -6.99 13.19 6.23
N ALA A 107 -5.91 13.32 5.45
CA ALA A 107 -5.00 14.47 5.50
C ALA A 107 -5.70 15.76 5.09
N SER A 108 -6.51 15.74 4.04
CA SER A 108 -7.34 16.86 3.58
C SER A 108 -8.39 17.25 4.64
N THR A 109 -9.03 16.27 5.27
CA THR A 109 -9.99 16.51 6.37
C THR A 109 -9.32 17.18 7.57
N SER A 110 -8.09 16.79 7.89
CA SER A 110 -7.30 17.35 8.99
C SER A 110 -6.43 18.55 8.59
N GLN A 111 -6.51 19.02 7.34
CA GLN A 111 -5.70 20.12 6.80
C GLN A 111 -4.19 19.95 7.05
N LEU A 112 -3.70 18.71 6.91
CA LEU A 112 -2.29 18.39 7.14
C LEU A 112 -1.39 19.02 6.05
N THR A 113 -0.24 19.52 6.48
CA THR A 113 0.80 20.10 5.60
C THR A 113 2.20 19.72 6.10
N GLY A 114 3.21 19.94 5.26
CA GLY A 114 4.62 19.76 5.61
C GLY A 114 5.16 18.35 5.33
N ASN A 115 6.35 18.04 5.89
CA ASN A 115 7.00 16.75 5.69
C ASN A 115 6.70 15.79 6.86
N HIS A 116 6.00 14.69 6.56
CA HIS A 116 5.57 13.68 7.51
C HIS A 116 6.44 12.41 7.46
N THR A 117 7.54 12.40 6.71
CA THR A 117 8.47 11.25 6.65
C THR A 117 9.31 11.07 7.92
N ALA A 118 9.26 12.03 8.85
CA ALA A 118 10.00 12.03 10.11
C ALA A 118 9.08 12.17 11.34
N ASP A 119 7.81 11.78 11.21
CA ASP A 119 6.84 11.81 12.32
C ASP A 119 7.20 10.78 13.40
N ALA A 120 7.56 11.25 14.60
CA ALA A 120 7.96 10.47 15.77
C ALA A 120 6.96 9.39 16.21
N SER A 121 5.70 9.45 15.75
CA SER A 121 4.68 8.43 15.98
C SER A 121 4.81 7.20 15.05
N LYS A 122 5.61 7.28 13.99
CA LYS A 122 5.79 6.19 13.03
C LYS A 122 6.77 5.14 13.55
N PRO A 123 6.49 3.84 13.32
CA PRO A 123 7.46 2.79 13.58
C PRO A 123 8.64 2.93 12.61
N LEU A 124 9.86 2.94 13.14
CA LEU A 124 11.07 2.87 12.32
C LEU A 124 11.58 1.43 12.27
N TYR A 125 12.16 1.02 11.14
CA TYR A 125 12.76 -0.30 10.97
C TYR A 125 14.28 -0.16 10.86
N LYS A 126 15.00 -0.86 11.75
CA LYS A 126 16.46 -0.98 11.70
C LYS A 126 16.83 -2.45 11.84
N GLU A 127 17.58 -2.98 10.87
CA GLU A 127 18.03 -4.38 10.88
C GLU A 127 16.84 -5.35 11.05
N GLY A 128 15.73 -5.07 10.37
CA GLY A 128 14.52 -5.89 10.42
C GLY A 128 13.63 -5.72 11.68
N GLN A 129 14.02 -4.89 12.65
CA GLN A 129 13.28 -4.71 13.91
C GLN A 129 12.61 -3.34 14.01
N ILE A 130 11.44 -3.30 14.66
CA ILE A 130 10.73 -2.06 15.00
C ILE A 130 11.48 -1.35 16.13
N VAL A 131 11.82 -0.09 15.93
CA VAL A 131 12.45 0.78 16.94
C VAL A 131 11.68 2.09 17.07
N THR A 132 11.62 2.64 18.28
CA THR A 132 11.02 3.96 18.56
C THR A 132 11.88 5.06 17.95
N GLN A 133 11.25 5.99 17.23
CA GLN A 133 11.95 7.06 16.54
C GLN A 133 12.65 8.02 17.51
N ARG A 134 13.83 8.52 17.10
CA ARG A 134 14.42 9.76 17.62
C ARG A 134 14.23 10.86 16.58
N VAL A 135 13.81 12.04 17.05
CA VAL A 135 13.33 13.19 16.25
C VAL A 135 14.38 13.70 15.23
N ASP A 136 15.64 13.29 15.38
CA ASP A 136 16.79 13.82 14.66
C ASP A 136 17.30 12.95 13.51
N THR A 137 16.78 11.72 13.28
CA THR A 137 17.21 10.92 12.12
C THR A 137 16.10 10.04 11.53
N PRO A 138 15.53 10.37 10.36
CA PRO A 138 14.77 9.40 9.58
C PRO A 138 15.76 8.39 8.99
N LEU A 139 15.66 7.13 9.42
CA LEU A 139 16.51 6.03 8.94
C LEU A 139 15.65 4.82 8.59
N VAL A 140 14.66 5.02 7.72
CA VAL A 140 14.14 3.88 6.95
C VAL A 140 15.21 3.58 5.91
N LYS A 141 16.06 2.60 6.19
CA LYS A 141 16.99 2.08 5.18
C LYS A 141 16.18 1.35 4.13
N ARG A 142 16.52 1.58 2.86
CA ARG A 142 15.79 1.05 1.71
C ARG A 142 16.76 0.44 0.73
N ASP A 143 16.32 -0.59 0.04
CA ASP A 143 17.04 -1.19 -1.07
C ASP A 143 16.06 -1.60 -2.19
N GLN A 144 16.59 -2.30 -3.19
CA GLN A 144 15.84 -2.84 -4.32
C GLN A 144 15.67 -4.36 -4.20
N SER A 145 15.79 -4.91 -2.99
CA SER A 145 15.38 -6.30 -2.76
C SER A 145 13.88 -6.41 -3.06
N ASP A 146 13.44 -7.57 -3.56
CA ASP A 146 12.02 -7.78 -3.86
C ASP A 146 11.54 -9.14 -3.33
N PRO A 147 11.61 -9.36 -2.00
CA PRO A 147 11.33 -10.67 -1.38
C PRO A 147 9.87 -11.14 -1.54
N LYS A 148 8.99 -10.27 -2.05
CA LYS A 148 7.56 -10.53 -2.25
C LYS A 148 7.12 -10.35 -3.70
N ASP A 149 8.07 -10.22 -4.63
CA ASP A 149 7.82 -9.98 -6.06
C ASP A 149 6.86 -8.82 -6.31
N ILE A 150 6.93 -7.76 -5.49
CA ILE A 150 6.10 -6.55 -5.55
C ILE A 150 6.68 -5.56 -6.55
N LEU A 151 7.99 -5.25 -6.45
CA LEU A 151 8.65 -4.28 -7.32
C LEU A 151 8.63 -4.74 -8.79
N ALA A 152 8.65 -6.05 -9.01
CA ALA A 152 8.55 -6.69 -10.31
C ALA A 152 7.11 -6.77 -10.89
N LYS A 153 6.07 -6.39 -10.13
CA LYS A 153 4.69 -6.43 -10.66
C LYS A 153 4.50 -5.43 -11.78
N THR A 154 3.85 -5.89 -12.84
CA THR A 154 3.39 -5.04 -13.95
C THR A 154 2.61 -3.84 -13.41
N GLY A 155 2.97 -2.65 -13.89
CA GLY A 155 2.31 -1.40 -13.51
C GLY A 155 2.83 -0.75 -12.23
N VAL A 156 3.65 -1.41 -11.40
CA VAL A 156 4.19 -0.80 -10.16
C VAL A 156 5.20 0.29 -10.48
N GLN A 157 6.17 0.01 -11.36
CA GLN A 157 7.19 1.00 -11.76
C GLN A 157 6.56 2.18 -12.52
N ASP A 158 5.48 1.94 -13.26
CA ASP A 158 4.76 2.98 -14.01
C ASP A 158 4.07 4.01 -13.09
N LEU A 159 3.90 3.69 -11.79
CA LEU A 159 3.39 4.64 -10.81
C LEU A 159 4.41 5.72 -10.46
N ILE A 160 5.70 5.41 -10.55
CA ILE A 160 6.76 6.34 -10.16
C ILE A 160 6.78 7.50 -11.14
N GLY A 161 6.60 8.70 -10.61
CA GLY A 161 6.60 9.92 -11.39
C GLY A 161 5.26 10.28 -12.03
N ALA A 162 4.25 9.40 -11.98
CA ALA A 162 2.92 9.68 -12.51
C ALA A 162 2.20 10.77 -11.70
N GLU A 163 1.58 11.73 -12.41
CA GLU A 163 0.72 12.77 -11.81
C GLU A 163 -0.70 12.21 -11.69
N ILE A 164 -1.14 11.87 -10.48
CA ILE A 164 -2.42 11.20 -10.24
C ILE A 164 -3.38 12.16 -9.53
N GLU A 165 -4.52 12.41 -10.18
CA GLU A 165 -5.61 13.19 -9.59
C GLU A 165 -6.46 12.31 -8.68
N VAL A 166 -6.59 12.71 -7.41
CA VAL A 166 -7.52 12.06 -6.47
C VAL A 166 -8.93 12.49 -6.84
N ARG A 167 -9.70 11.55 -7.42
CA ARG A 167 -11.12 11.72 -7.60
C ARG A 167 -11.81 11.20 -6.35
N LEU A 168 -12.41 12.10 -5.58
CA LEU A 168 -13.30 11.68 -4.51
C LEU A 168 -14.42 10.85 -5.14
N ALA A 169 -14.45 9.55 -4.84
CA ALA A 169 -15.59 8.72 -5.16
C ALA A 169 -16.80 9.39 -4.50
N THR A 170 -17.76 9.81 -5.32
CA THR A 170 -19.04 10.31 -4.82
C THR A 170 -19.72 9.11 -4.17
N LEU A 171 -19.74 9.09 -2.84
CA LEU A 171 -20.47 8.10 -2.04
C LEU A 171 -21.98 8.21 -2.31
#